data_AF-A0A7R9Y3G0-F1
#
_entry.id   AF-A0A7R9Y3G0-F1
#
_cell.length_a   1.000
_cell.length_b   1.000
_cell.length_c   1.000
_cell.angle_alpha   90.00
_cell.angle_beta   90.00
_cell.angle_gamma   90.00
#
_symmetry.space_group_name_H-M   'P 1'
#
loop_
_entity.id
_entity.type
_entity.pdbx_description
1 polymer ?
#
loop_
_entity_poly.entity_id
_entity_poly.type
_entity_poly.pdbx_seq_one_letter_code
_entity_poly.pdbx_strand_id
1 'polypeptide(L)'
;AEEAAAAAAEAAATADPGKDAKTIKFREARRALYETASAHRAIREPFELLIKRPYFHVKPLDDAQVANWERYLSHEESVGDAASVVRLYERCLIPCASYPALWLRYASRTERDQGVEPARAVLQRATRVFVKRELDAHLALAAFEERAGDVAAAREAHARITEEVAPGSIRAAVAHANFERRVGRAEDAKAVYERAMAVERSKEGAETPTYGCLVNQYAAFVAEALGDPAGARDVYEGAYVSASGNALVWEGGIHHERTRGDLSAKERLRRVTALVDRCCGGGGGGGGG
;
A
#
# COMPACT_ATOMS: atom_id res chain seq x y z
N ALA A 1 69.53 -6.13 49.23
CA ALA A 1 68.26 -5.39 49.03
C ALA A 1 68.28 -4.68 47.67
N GLU A 2 69.33 -3.92 47.38
CA GLU A 2 69.52 -3.19 46.11
C GLU A 2 69.68 -4.12 44.89
N GLU A 3 70.43 -5.21 45.06
CA GLU A 3 70.64 -6.23 44.00
C GLU A 3 69.36 -7.01 43.64
N ALA A 4 68.48 -7.25 44.63
CA ALA A 4 67.17 -7.87 44.42
C ALA A 4 66.18 -6.92 43.72
N ALA A 5 66.28 -5.62 43.97
CA ALA A 5 65.48 -4.60 43.29
C ALA A 5 65.93 -4.41 41.83
N ALA A 6 67.24 -4.46 41.56
CA ALA A 6 67.79 -4.42 40.21
C ALA A 6 67.39 -5.65 39.39
N ALA A 7 67.47 -6.85 39.97
CA ALA A 7 67.02 -8.09 39.32
C ALA A 7 65.51 -8.10 39.04
N ALA A 8 64.69 -7.53 39.93
CA ALA A 8 63.25 -7.40 39.71
C ALA A 8 62.89 -6.38 38.61
N ALA A 9 63.65 -5.29 38.49
CA ALA A 9 63.49 -4.30 37.43
C ALA A 9 63.91 -4.84 36.05
N GLU A 10 65.00 -5.62 35.99
CA GLU A 10 65.46 -6.29 34.77
C GLU A 10 64.51 -7.43 34.34
N ALA A 11 63.95 -8.17 35.30
CA ALA A 11 62.89 -9.16 35.04
C ALA A 11 61.58 -8.52 34.54
N ALA A 12 61.22 -7.33 35.01
CA ALA A 12 60.07 -6.56 34.51
C ALA A 12 60.34 -5.94 33.13
N ALA A 13 61.59 -5.56 32.82
CA ALA A 13 62.00 -5.03 31.52
C ALA A 13 62.15 -6.11 30.43
N THR A 14 62.43 -7.37 30.83
CA THR A 14 62.52 -8.54 29.94
C THR A 14 61.21 -9.32 29.81
N ALA A 15 60.22 -9.02 30.66
CA ALA A 15 58.86 -9.52 30.53
C ALA A 15 58.22 -8.94 29.25
N ASP A 16 58.17 -9.74 28.19
CA ASP A 16 57.44 -9.44 26.96
C ASP A 16 56.03 -8.92 27.34
N PRO A 17 55.69 -7.66 27.01
CA PRO A 17 54.39 -7.07 27.34
C PRO A 17 53.21 -7.79 26.65
N GLY A 18 53.47 -8.84 25.85
CA GLY A 18 52.48 -9.78 25.35
C GLY A 18 52.19 -10.99 26.25
N LYS A 19 52.93 -11.21 27.34
CA LYS A 19 52.83 -12.38 28.24
C LYS A 19 52.11 -12.10 29.56
N ASP A 20 51.79 -10.85 29.88
CA ASP A 20 50.99 -10.56 31.06
C ASP A 20 49.57 -11.15 30.89
N ALA A 21 49.07 -11.77 31.96
CA ALA A 21 47.79 -12.49 31.93
C ALA A 21 46.61 -11.59 31.49
N LYS A 22 46.70 -10.28 31.73
CA LYS A 22 45.68 -9.30 31.31
C LYS A 22 45.70 -9.10 29.78
N THR A 23 46.87 -8.91 29.18
CA THR A 23 47.03 -8.80 27.71
C THR A 23 46.64 -10.09 26.99
N ILE A 24 46.98 -11.27 27.54
CA ILE A 24 46.56 -12.56 26.97
C ILE A 24 45.02 -12.67 26.96
N LYS A 25 44.38 -12.42 28.11
CA LYS A 25 42.91 -12.45 28.23
C LYS A 25 42.23 -11.44 27.30
N PHE A 26 42.80 -10.24 27.15
CA PHE A 26 42.30 -9.24 26.22
C PHE A 26 42.41 -9.69 24.75
N ARG A 27 43.54 -10.31 24.36
CA ARG A 27 43.75 -10.86 23.01
C ARG A 27 42.78 -12.01 22.71
N GLU A 28 42.54 -12.89 23.67
CA GLU A 28 41.58 -13.99 23.53
C GLU A 28 40.14 -13.48 23.37
N ALA A 29 39.71 -12.54 24.22
CA ALA A 29 38.39 -11.92 24.11
C ALA A 29 38.20 -11.22 22.75
N ARG A 30 39.21 -10.48 22.29
CA ARG A 30 39.20 -9.81 20.98
C ARG A 30 39.20 -10.81 19.82
N ARG A 31 39.93 -11.93 19.93
CA ARG A 31 39.92 -13.00 18.94
C ARG A 31 38.53 -13.63 18.84
N ALA A 32 37.92 -14.00 19.97
CA ALA A 32 36.58 -14.57 19.99
C ALA A 32 35.56 -13.61 19.36
N LEU A 33 35.62 -12.31 19.70
CA LEU A 33 34.78 -11.28 19.07
C LEU A 33 35.00 -11.19 17.56
N TYR A 34 36.27 -11.21 17.11
CA TYR A 34 36.61 -11.18 15.69
C TYR A 34 36.09 -12.42 14.96
N GLU A 35 36.23 -13.62 15.53
CA GLU A 35 35.77 -14.87 14.94
C GLU A 35 34.24 -14.87 14.76
N THR A 36 33.49 -14.45 15.79
CA THR A 36 32.03 -14.28 15.67
C THR A 36 31.65 -13.25 14.62
N ALA A 37 32.29 -12.07 14.63
CA ALA A 37 32.01 -11.01 13.66
C ALA A 37 32.36 -11.42 12.22
N SER A 38 33.47 -12.14 12.04
CA SER A 38 33.92 -12.65 10.74
C SER A 38 32.97 -13.72 10.21
N ALA A 39 32.44 -14.59 11.07
CA ALA A 39 31.43 -15.57 10.67
C ALA A 39 30.14 -14.88 10.19
N HIS A 40 29.65 -13.87 10.93
CA HIS A 40 28.48 -13.09 10.51
C HIS A 40 28.74 -12.33 9.20
N ARG A 41 29.95 -11.80 9.00
CA ARG A 41 30.37 -11.15 7.76
C ARG A 41 30.36 -12.13 6.59
N ALA A 42 30.92 -13.32 6.77
CA ALA A 42 30.99 -14.34 5.72
C ALA A 42 29.60 -14.78 5.25
N ILE A 43 28.62 -14.85 6.14
CA ILE A 43 27.22 -15.16 5.80
C ILE A 43 26.60 -14.04 4.92
N ARG A 44 26.90 -12.78 5.22
CA ARG A 44 26.34 -11.61 4.52
C ARG A 44 27.07 -11.24 3.23
N GLU A 45 28.33 -11.63 3.11
CA GLU A 45 29.22 -11.29 2.00
C GLU A 45 28.63 -11.59 0.60
N PRO A 46 27.99 -12.75 0.34
CA PRO A 46 27.39 -13.03 -0.96
C PRO A 46 26.31 -12.02 -1.37
N PHE A 47 25.54 -11.50 -0.40
CA PHE A 47 24.52 -10.49 -0.66
C PHE A 47 25.15 -9.11 -0.86
N GLU A 48 26.13 -8.75 -0.03
CA GLU A 48 26.79 -7.44 -0.05
C GLU A 48 27.56 -7.22 -1.37
N LEU A 49 28.21 -8.25 -1.91
CA LEU A 49 28.93 -8.18 -3.20
C LEU A 49 28.01 -7.89 -4.39
N LEU A 50 26.72 -8.23 -4.30
CA LEU A 50 25.74 -8.01 -5.35
C LEU A 50 25.10 -6.61 -5.29
N ILE A 51 25.34 -5.84 -4.22
CA ILE A 51 24.84 -4.46 -4.07
C ILE A 51 25.78 -3.50 -4.81
N LYS A 52 25.48 -3.24 -6.09
CA LYS A 52 26.25 -2.28 -6.91
C LYS A 52 25.96 -0.81 -6.58
N ARG A 53 24.76 -0.49 -6.09
CA ARG A 53 24.30 0.88 -5.86
C ARG A 53 23.72 1.03 -4.45
N PRO A 54 24.54 1.43 -3.45
CA PRO A 54 24.11 1.55 -2.06
C PRO A 54 23.43 2.87 -1.71
N TYR A 55 23.29 3.79 -2.68
CA TYR A 55 22.70 5.13 -2.51
C TYR A 55 21.44 5.30 -3.35
N PHE A 56 20.61 6.29 -2.99
CA PHE A 56 19.40 6.62 -3.74
C PHE A 56 19.73 7.18 -5.13
N HIS A 57 19.03 6.71 -6.15
CA HIS A 57 19.10 7.25 -7.50
C HIS A 57 17.74 7.09 -8.19
N VAL A 58 17.35 8.07 -9.01
CA VAL A 58 16.01 8.12 -9.65
C VAL A 58 15.80 6.98 -10.66
N LYS A 59 16.83 6.58 -11.41
CA LYS A 59 16.76 5.39 -12.27
C LYS A 59 16.48 4.14 -11.41
N PRO A 60 15.50 3.30 -11.79
CA PRO A 60 15.27 2.02 -11.12
C PRO A 60 16.55 1.19 -11.01
N LEU A 61 16.63 0.39 -9.96
CA LEU A 61 17.56 -0.73 -9.84
C LEU A 61 17.22 -1.78 -10.89
N ASP A 62 18.22 -2.56 -11.30
CA ASP A 62 17.98 -3.75 -12.11
C ASP A 62 17.26 -4.84 -11.30
N ASP A 63 16.52 -5.71 -11.98
CA ASP A 63 15.72 -6.76 -11.34
C ASP A 63 16.58 -7.70 -10.48
N ALA A 64 17.85 -7.90 -10.85
CA ALA A 64 18.78 -8.74 -10.10
C ALA A 64 19.16 -8.12 -8.76
N GLN A 65 19.33 -6.79 -8.70
CA GLN A 65 19.58 -6.05 -7.47
C GLN A 65 18.36 -6.04 -6.56
N VAL A 66 17.15 -5.87 -7.11
CA VAL A 66 15.91 -5.95 -6.33
C VAL A 66 15.73 -7.36 -5.76
N ALA A 67 15.90 -8.39 -6.58
CA ALA A 67 15.83 -9.78 -6.12
C ALA A 67 16.91 -10.12 -5.08
N ASN A 68 18.11 -9.53 -5.19
CA ASN A 68 19.14 -9.69 -4.16
C ASN A 68 18.71 -9.08 -2.82
N TRP A 69 18.16 -7.86 -2.83
CA TRP A 69 17.61 -7.24 -1.61
C TRP A 69 16.50 -8.06 -0.99
N GLU A 70 15.57 -8.59 -1.79
CA GLU A 70 14.49 -9.44 -1.29
C GLU A 70 15.01 -10.72 -0.64
N ARG A 71 16.01 -11.38 -1.26
CA ARG A 71 16.66 -12.57 -0.69
C ARG A 71 17.43 -12.25 0.58
N TYR A 72 18.15 -11.12 0.61
CA TYR A 72 18.89 -10.69 1.79
C TYR A 72 17.95 -10.37 2.96
N LEU A 73 16.86 -9.65 2.69
CA LEU A 73 15.81 -9.39 3.69
C LEU A 73 15.17 -10.69 4.19
N SER A 74 14.82 -11.62 3.30
CA SER A 74 14.28 -12.93 3.70
C SER A 74 15.24 -13.71 4.59
N HIS A 75 16.54 -13.68 4.28
CA HIS A 75 17.56 -14.34 5.08
C HIS A 75 17.64 -13.71 6.48
N GLU A 76 17.79 -12.39 6.56
CA GLU A 76 17.90 -11.67 7.83
C GLU A 76 16.61 -11.80 8.66
N GLU A 77 15.43 -11.83 8.05
CA GLU A 77 14.15 -12.08 8.74
C GLU A 77 14.03 -13.48 9.34
N SER A 78 14.78 -14.46 8.81
CA SER A 78 14.75 -15.85 9.27
C SER A 78 15.79 -16.16 10.35
N VAL A 79 16.95 -15.51 10.31
CA VAL A 79 18.10 -15.81 11.19
C VAL A 79 18.42 -14.66 12.16
N GLY A 80 18.11 -13.42 11.78
CA GLY A 80 18.49 -12.20 12.50
C GLY A 80 17.56 -11.87 13.68
N ASP A 81 18.04 -10.97 14.53
CA ASP A 81 17.23 -10.36 15.59
C ASP A 81 16.43 -9.16 15.04
N ALA A 82 15.42 -8.69 15.80
CA ALA A 82 14.59 -7.57 15.36
C ALA A 82 15.41 -6.31 15.04
N ALA A 83 16.51 -6.07 15.76
CA ALA A 83 17.35 -4.90 15.55
C ALA A 83 18.18 -5.02 14.26
N SER A 84 18.62 -6.22 13.89
CA SER A 84 19.39 -6.49 12.68
C SER A 84 18.50 -6.43 11.44
N VAL A 85 17.29 -6.97 11.54
CA VAL A 85 16.23 -6.83 10.52
C VAL A 85 15.92 -5.35 10.25
N VAL A 86 15.68 -4.56 11.30
CA VAL A 86 15.46 -3.11 11.16
C VAL A 86 16.64 -2.41 10.50
N ARG A 87 17.88 -2.69 10.94
CA ARG A 87 19.09 -2.10 10.33
C ARG A 87 19.19 -2.44 8.84
N LEU A 88 18.87 -3.67 8.44
CA LEU A 88 18.92 -4.06 7.04
C LEU A 88 17.80 -3.41 6.22
N TYR A 89 16.58 -3.30 6.76
CA TYR A 89 15.48 -2.57 6.12
C TYR A 89 15.82 -1.10 5.91
N GLU A 90 16.31 -0.40 6.94
CA GLU A 90 16.72 1.01 6.80
C GLU A 90 17.83 1.17 5.75
N ARG A 91 18.77 0.21 5.63
CA ARG A 91 19.77 0.21 4.56
C ARG A 91 19.17 -0.05 3.18
N CYS A 92 18.27 -1.03 3.06
CA CYS A 92 17.61 -1.40 1.81
C CYS A 92 16.77 -0.24 1.23
N LEU A 93 16.07 0.49 2.11
CA LEU A 93 15.21 1.59 1.71
C LEU A 93 15.96 2.84 1.23
N ILE A 94 17.29 2.93 1.40
CA ILE A 94 18.08 4.02 0.81
C ILE A 94 18.06 3.94 -0.73
N PRO A 95 18.58 2.88 -1.38
CA PRO A 95 18.49 2.74 -2.83
C PRO A 95 17.08 2.36 -3.31
N CYS A 96 16.26 1.74 -2.46
CA CYS A 96 14.93 1.24 -2.80
C CYS A 96 13.79 2.14 -2.29
N ALA A 97 14.05 3.41 -2.02
CA ALA A 97 13.05 4.32 -1.45
C ALA A 97 11.77 4.46 -2.28
N SER A 98 11.87 4.32 -3.61
CA SER A 98 10.75 4.41 -4.54
C SER A 98 9.97 3.11 -4.73
N TYR A 99 10.27 2.03 -3.99
CA TYR A 99 9.69 0.70 -4.18
C TYR A 99 8.63 0.42 -3.09
N PRO A 100 7.33 0.55 -3.40
CA PRO A 100 6.25 0.42 -2.40
C PRO A 100 6.23 -0.95 -1.73
N ALA A 101 6.47 -2.03 -2.48
CA ALA A 101 6.46 -3.39 -1.96
C ALA A 101 7.42 -3.61 -0.78
N LEU A 102 8.61 -2.99 -0.82
CA LEU A 102 9.61 -3.09 0.26
C LEU A 102 9.19 -2.31 1.50
N TRP A 103 8.52 -1.16 1.34
CA TRP A 103 7.91 -0.42 2.44
C TRP A 103 6.81 -1.22 3.13
N LEU A 104 5.92 -1.84 2.35
CA LEU A 104 4.81 -2.64 2.88
C LEU A 104 5.31 -3.91 3.59
N ARG A 105 6.36 -4.55 3.06
CA ARG A 105 7.02 -5.67 3.72
C ARG A 105 7.65 -5.23 5.05
N TYR A 106 8.36 -4.09 5.06
CA TYR A 106 8.96 -3.53 6.27
C TYR A 106 7.91 -3.21 7.34
N ALA A 107 6.82 -2.54 6.96
CA ALA A 107 5.73 -2.23 7.87
C ALA A 107 5.10 -3.50 8.46
N SER A 108 4.83 -4.51 7.62
CA SER A 108 4.26 -5.79 8.07
C SER A 108 5.19 -6.55 9.01
N ARG A 109 6.50 -6.48 8.79
CA ARG A 109 7.48 -7.11 9.70
C ARG A 109 7.57 -6.34 11.02
N THR A 110 7.62 -5.02 10.94
CA THR A 110 7.65 -4.13 12.11
C THR A 110 6.41 -4.28 12.96
N GLU A 111 5.23 -4.44 12.36
CA GLU A 111 3.96 -4.69 13.07
C GLU A 111 4.03 -5.96 13.91
N ARG A 112 4.59 -7.04 13.35
CA ARG A 112 4.74 -8.34 14.04
C ARG A 112 5.76 -8.28 15.18
N ASP A 113 6.88 -7.59 14.98
CA ASP A 113 8.01 -7.63 15.91
C ASP A 113 7.94 -6.53 16.99
N GLN A 114 7.40 -5.36 16.64
CA GLN A 114 7.48 -4.13 17.45
C GLN A 114 6.10 -3.50 17.73
N GLY A 115 5.04 -3.99 17.09
CA GLY A 115 3.67 -3.54 17.30
C GLY A 115 3.19 -2.43 16.35
N VAL A 116 2.02 -1.88 16.67
CA VAL A 116 1.24 -0.99 15.78
C VAL A 116 1.93 0.36 15.56
N GLU A 117 2.37 1.05 16.62
CA GLU A 117 2.93 2.41 16.47
C GLU A 117 4.19 2.47 15.59
N PRO A 118 5.18 1.56 15.74
CA PRO A 118 6.33 1.56 14.83
C PRO A 118 5.94 1.25 13.38
N ALA A 119 5.00 0.32 13.15
CA ALA A 119 4.52 0.00 11.81
C ALA A 119 3.77 1.18 11.16
N ARG A 120 2.97 1.90 11.95
CA ARG A 120 2.31 3.14 11.56
C ARG A 120 3.34 4.17 11.09
N ALA A 121 4.41 4.37 11.88
CA ALA A 121 5.47 5.31 11.53
C ALA A 121 6.14 4.96 10.19
N VAL A 122 6.37 3.67 9.92
CA VAL A 122 6.92 3.20 8.63
C VAL A 122 5.97 3.51 7.47
N LEU A 123 4.67 3.20 7.60
CA LEU A 123 3.67 3.46 6.55
C LEU A 123 3.45 4.95 6.31
N GLN A 124 3.42 5.76 7.37
CA GLN A 124 3.35 7.21 7.25
C GLN A 124 4.60 7.78 6.58
N ARG A 125 5.80 7.28 6.90
CA ARG A 125 7.04 7.68 6.22
C ARG A 125 6.99 7.31 4.73
N ALA A 126 6.53 6.12 4.39
CA ALA A 126 6.36 5.68 3.00
C ALA A 126 5.43 6.62 2.22
N THR A 127 4.20 6.81 2.72
CA THR A 127 3.13 7.54 2.02
C THR A 127 3.31 9.06 2.02
N ARG A 128 3.94 9.65 3.05
CA ARG A 128 4.11 11.12 3.16
C ARG A 128 5.42 11.62 2.55
N VAL A 129 6.46 10.80 2.50
CA VAL A 129 7.80 11.23 2.07
C VAL A 129 8.21 10.65 0.72
N PHE A 130 8.10 9.33 0.53
CA PHE A 130 8.76 8.65 -0.58
C PHE A 130 7.80 8.27 -1.72
N VAL A 131 6.77 7.48 -1.44
CA VAL A 131 5.83 6.93 -2.43
C VAL A 131 4.50 7.70 -2.44
N LYS A 132 4.59 9.04 -2.50
CA LYS A 132 3.46 9.95 -2.28
C LYS A 132 2.29 9.79 -3.26
N ARG A 133 2.57 9.31 -4.47
CA ARG A 133 1.56 9.12 -5.52
C ARG A 133 1.14 7.66 -5.69
N GLU A 134 1.69 6.75 -4.89
CA GLU A 134 1.44 5.33 -5.08
C GLU A 134 0.18 4.86 -4.37
N LEU A 135 -0.87 4.57 -5.13
CA LEU A 135 -2.18 4.20 -4.61
C LEU A 135 -2.12 2.99 -3.66
N ASP A 136 -1.33 1.97 -3.99
CA ASP A 136 -1.23 0.75 -3.17
C ASP A 136 -0.69 1.01 -1.77
N ALA A 137 0.30 1.90 -1.64
CA ALA A 137 0.88 2.26 -0.35
C ALA A 137 -0.12 3.01 0.53
N HIS A 138 -0.91 3.92 -0.06
CA HIS A 138 -1.93 4.65 0.68
C HIS A 138 -3.12 3.77 1.07
N LEU A 139 -3.58 2.88 0.19
CA LEU A 139 -4.62 1.91 0.52
C LEU A 139 -4.17 0.96 1.64
N ALA A 140 -2.90 0.57 1.65
CA ALA A 140 -2.34 -0.23 2.73
C ALA A 140 -2.32 0.52 4.07
N LEU A 141 -1.99 1.82 4.08
CA LEU A 141 -2.08 2.66 5.28
C LEU A 141 -3.54 2.77 5.77
N ALA A 142 -4.50 3.06 4.88
CA ALA A 142 -5.91 3.17 5.27
C ALA A 142 -6.44 1.85 5.87
N ALA A 143 -6.13 0.72 5.23
CA ALA A 143 -6.50 -0.60 5.75
C ALA A 143 -5.77 -0.95 7.06
N PHE A 144 -4.55 -0.46 7.25
CA PHE A 144 -3.80 -0.64 8.49
C PHE A 144 -4.45 0.13 9.64
N GLU A 145 -4.78 1.41 9.45
CA GLU A 145 -5.44 2.21 10.50
C GLU A 145 -6.81 1.64 10.89
N GLU A 146 -7.56 1.14 9.91
CA GLU A 146 -8.83 0.46 10.19
C GLU A 146 -8.64 -0.79 11.05
N ARG A 147 -7.64 -1.64 10.74
CA ARG A 147 -7.32 -2.82 11.55
C ARG A 147 -6.80 -2.47 12.93
N ALA A 148 -6.07 -1.37 13.06
CA ALA A 148 -5.61 -0.83 14.34
C ALA A 148 -6.75 -0.26 15.20
N GLY A 149 -7.96 -0.11 14.63
CA GLY A 149 -9.14 0.42 15.31
C GLY A 149 -9.23 1.95 15.32
N ASP A 150 -8.30 2.65 14.66
CA ASP A 150 -8.34 4.10 14.54
C ASP A 150 -9.19 4.52 13.33
N VAL A 151 -10.50 4.58 13.57
CA VAL A 151 -11.49 4.97 12.55
C VAL A 151 -11.26 6.40 12.04
N ALA A 152 -10.75 7.30 12.87
CA ALA A 152 -10.51 8.68 12.47
C ALA A 152 -9.32 8.75 11.50
N ALA A 153 -8.20 8.10 11.84
CA ALA A 153 -7.02 8.04 10.98
C ALA A 153 -7.29 7.27 9.68
N ALA A 154 -8.06 6.18 9.72
CA ALA A 154 -8.46 5.44 8.53
C ALA A 154 -9.30 6.30 7.57
N ARG A 155 -10.24 7.10 8.12
CA ARG A 155 -11.03 8.04 7.33
C ARG A 155 -10.16 9.14 6.70
N GLU A 156 -9.23 9.72 7.46
CA GLU A 156 -8.31 10.72 6.93
C GLU A 156 -7.45 10.14 5.80
N ALA A 157 -6.94 8.91 5.97
CA ALA A 157 -6.16 8.22 4.95
C ALA A 157 -7.00 7.99 3.68
N HIS A 158 -8.25 7.53 3.81
CA HIS A 158 -9.15 7.36 2.68
C HIS A 158 -9.51 8.68 1.97
N ALA A 159 -9.78 9.75 2.73
CA ALA A 159 -10.05 11.08 2.19
C ALA A 159 -8.84 11.61 1.41
N ARG A 160 -7.62 11.48 1.95
CA ARG A 160 -6.39 11.85 1.24
C ARG A 160 -6.25 11.13 -0.09
N ILE A 161 -6.62 9.84 -0.16
CA ILE A 161 -6.54 9.09 -1.42
C ILE A 161 -7.50 9.68 -2.45
N THR A 162 -8.75 9.93 -2.05
CA THR A 162 -9.82 10.39 -2.96
C THR A 162 -9.72 11.87 -3.32
N GLU A 163 -9.02 12.68 -2.52
CA GLU A 163 -8.90 14.13 -2.71
C GLU A 163 -7.54 14.57 -3.27
N GLU A 164 -6.44 13.91 -2.89
CA GLU A 164 -5.08 14.33 -3.26
C GLU A 164 -4.37 13.34 -4.19
N VAL A 165 -4.41 12.03 -3.88
CA VAL A 165 -3.53 11.03 -4.51
C VAL A 165 -4.09 10.57 -5.85
N ALA A 166 -5.35 10.11 -5.86
CA ALA A 166 -6.01 9.57 -7.04
C ALA A 166 -7.49 10.01 -7.11
N PRO A 167 -7.78 11.33 -7.27
CA PRO A 167 -9.15 11.81 -7.37
C PRO A 167 -9.88 11.19 -8.57
N GLY A 168 -11.10 10.72 -8.35
CA GLY A 168 -11.93 10.05 -9.37
C GLY A 168 -11.52 8.61 -9.70
N SER A 169 -10.50 8.06 -9.03
CA SER A 169 -10.17 6.64 -9.15
C SER A 169 -11.30 5.77 -8.61
N ILE A 170 -11.81 4.87 -9.46
CA ILE A 170 -12.83 3.87 -9.09
C ILE A 170 -12.38 3.05 -7.88
N ARG A 171 -11.12 2.58 -7.90
CA ARG A 171 -10.58 1.75 -6.82
C ARG A 171 -10.51 2.51 -5.50
N ALA A 172 -10.14 3.79 -5.54
CA ALA A 172 -10.12 4.65 -4.34
C ALA A 172 -11.53 4.89 -3.79
N ALA A 173 -12.48 5.24 -4.67
CA ALA A 173 -13.88 5.49 -4.29
C ALA A 173 -14.53 4.25 -3.68
N VAL A 174 -14.38 3.09 -4.31
CA VAL A 174 -14.90 1.81 -3.80
C VAL A 174 -14.29 1.46 -2.45
N ALA A 175 -12.98 1.64 -2.27
CA ALA A 175 -12.31 1.35 -1.01
C ALA A 175 -12.83 2.25 0.13
N HIS A 176 -12.96 3.55 -0.13
CA HIS A 176 -13.47 4.51 0.86
C HIS A 176 -14.95 4.29 1.18
N ALA A 177 -15.80 4.10 0.17
CA ALA A 177 -17.22 3.80 0.39
C ALA A 177 -17.43 2.51 1.20
N ASN A 178 -16.63 1.47 0.93
CA ASN A 178 -16.67 0.23 1.71
C ASN A 178 -16.23 0.42 3.16
N PHE A 179 -15.26 1.30 3.42
CA PHE A 179 -14.86 1.68 4.77
C PHE A 179 -16.01 2.40 5.50
N GLU A 180 -16.60 3.44 4.91
CA GLU A 180 -17.71 4.17 5.55
C GLU A 180 -18.92 3.27 5.83
N ARG A 181 -19.19 2.32 4.91
CA ARG A 181 -20.21 1.28 5.14
C ARG A 181 -19.90 0.42 6.36
N ARG A 182 -18.65 -0.04 6.54
CA ARG A 182 -18.26 -0.85 7.72
C ARG A 182 -18.36 -0.07 9.02
N VAL A 183 -18.15 1.25 8.98
CA VAL A 183 -18.35 2.16 10.12
C VAL A 183 -19.83 2.46 10.39
N GLY A 184 -20.74 2.09 9.47
CA GLY A 184 -22.17 2.33 9.58
C GLY A 184 -22.64 3.68 9.04
N ARG A 185 -21.79 4.39 8.28
CA ARG A 185 -22.11 5.69 7.66
C ARG A 185 -22.43 5.54 6.18
N ALA A 186 -23.59 4.95 5.90
CA ALA A 186 -24.04 4.68 4.53
C ALA A 186 -24.17 5.96 3.69
N GLU A 187 -24.64 7.07 4.26
CA GLU A 187 -24.77 8.34 3.54
C GLU A 187 -23.40 8.94 3.17
N ASP A 188 -22.41 8.85 4.07
CA ASP A 188 -21.03 9.27 3.76
C ASP A 188 -20.44 8.41 2.61
N ALA A 189 -20.78 7.12 2.56
CA ALA A 189 -20.37 6.23 1.48
C ALA A 189 -20.98 6.63 0.12
N LYS A 190 -22.27 7.03 0.09
CA LYS A 190 -22.92 7.57 -1.11
C LYS A 190 -22.23 8.86 -1.58
N ALA A 191 -21.96 9.77 -0.64
CA ALA A 191 -21.29 11.03 -0.94
C ALA A 191 -19.87 10.83 -1.51
N VAL A 192 -19.16 9.76 -1.15
CA VAL A 192 -17.87 9.39 -1.76
C VAL A 192 -18.03 9.09 -3.26
N TYR A 193 -19.02 8.28 -3.65
CA TYR A 193 -19.27 7.99 -5.05
C TYR A 193 -19.70 9.23 -5.84
N GLU A 194 -20.59 10.03 -5.27
CA GLU A 194 -21.07 11.27 -5.89
C GLU A 194 -19.94 12.27 -6.13
N ARG A 195 -19.03 12.43 -5.15
CA ARG A 195 -17.82 13.25 -5.31
C ARG A 195 -16.90 12.69 -6.40
N ALA A 196 -16.66 11.38 -6.43
CA ALA A 196 -15.83 10.76 -7.46
C ALA A 196 -16.42 10.96 -8.86
N MET A 197 -17.73 10.80 -9.02
CA MET A 197 -18.45 11.06 -10.27
C MET A 197 -18.39 12.53 -10.69
N ALA A 198 -18.53 13.47 -9.74
CA ALA A 198 -18.41 14.89 -10.01
C ALA A 198 -17.00 15.28 -10.48
N VAL A 199 -15.96 14.70 -9.86
CA VAL A 199 -14.57 14.89 -10.28
C VAL A 199 -14.36 14.42 -11.71
N GLU A 200 -14.77 13.20 -12.06
CA GLU A 200 -14.60 12.68 -13.43
C GLU A 200 -15.41 13.47 -14.46
N ARG A 201 -16.64 13.86 -14.11
CA ARG A 201 -17.46 14.75 -14.94
C ARG A 201 -16.76 16.09 -15.21
N SER A 202 -16.05 16.64 -14.23
CA SER A 202 -15.35 17.93 -14.38
C SER A 202 -14.07 17.87 -15.22
N LYS A 203 -13.41 16.71 -15.30
CA LYS A 203 -12.14 16.55 -16.02
C LYS A 203 -12.35 16.28 -17.51
N GLU A 204 -13.07 15.19 -17.82
CA GLU A 204 -13.16 14.62 -19.17
C GLU A 204 -14.62 14.45 -19.62
N GLY A 205 -15.59 14.81 -18.77
CA GLY A 205 -17.02 14.69 -19.05
C GLY A 205 -17.62 13.36 -18.62
N ALA A 206 -18.94 13.27 -18.70
CA ALA A 206 -19.71 12.11 -18.26
C ALA A 206 -19.72 10.95 -19.28
N GLU A 207 -19.16 11.15 -20.46
CA GLU A 207 -19.07 10.15 -21.53
C GLU A 207 -17.87 9.22 -21.40
N THR A 208 -17.03 9.42 -20.38
CA THR A 208 -15.85 8.57 -20.16
C THR A 208 -16.23 7.18 -19.64
N PRO A 209 -15.45 6.14 -20.00
CA PRO A 209 -15.61 4.81 -19.40
C PRO A 209 -15.49 4.82 -17.88
N THR A 210 -14.61 5.66 -17.32
CA THR A 210 -14.40 5.80 -15.88
C THR A 210 -15.66 6.27 -15.17
N TYR A 211 -16.34 7.29 -15.72
CA TYR A 211 -17.61 7.77 -15.18
C TYR A 211 -18.67 6.67 -15.20
N GLY A 212 -18.81 5.94 -16.31
CA GLY A 212 -19.76 4.84 -16.43
C GLY A 212 -19.50 3.72 -15.42
N CYS A 213 -18.23 3.35 -15.22
CA CYS A 213 -17.84 2.41 -14.17
C CYS A 213 -18.17 2.91 -12.76
N LEU A 214 -17.95 4.19 -12.46
CA LEU A 214 -18.31 4.77 -11.16
C LEU A 214 -19.82 4.72 -10.91
N VAL A 215 -20.65 5.04 -11.91
CA VAL A 215 -22.12 4.92 -11.83
C VAL A 215 -22.51 3.48 -11.53
N ASN A 216 -21.95 2.51 -12.25
CA ASN A 216 -22.26 1.10 -12.07
C ASN A 216 -21.85 0.60 -10.67
N GLN A 217 -20.69 1.01 -10.17
CA GLN A 217 -20.25 0.68 -8.79
C GLN A 217 -21.14 1.34 -7.74
N TYR A 218 -21.56 2.58 -7.95
CA TYR A 218 -22.46 3.28 -7.03
C TYR A 218 -23.85 2.62 -6.99
N ALA A 219 -24.44 2.35 -8.16
CA ALA A 219 -25.73 1.69 -8.24
C ALA A 219 -25.70 0.28 -7.63
N ALA A 220 -24.63 -0.50 -7.87
CA ALA A 220 -24.44 -1.80 -7.25
C ALA A 220 -24.33 -1.70 -5.72
N PHE A 221 -23.58 -0.71 -5.22
CA PHE A 221 -23.50 -0.44 -3.78
C PHE A 221 -24.88 -0.14 -3.17
N VAL A 222 -25.69 0.71 -3.81
CA VAL A 222 -27.04 1.06 -3.32
C VAL A 222 -27.98 -0.16 -3.39
N ALA A 223 -27.97 -0.91 -4.48
CA ALA A 223 -28.83 -2.07 -4.66
C ALA A 223 -28.48 -3.23 -3.71
N GLU A 224 -27.20 -3.60 -3.65
CA GLU A 224 -26.75 -4.82 -3.00
C GLU A 224 -26.34 -4.58 -1.55
N ALA A 225 -25.56 -3.54 -1.29
CA ALA A 225 -25.01 -3.29 0.04
C ALA A 225 -25.99 -2.54 0.96
N LEU A 226 -26.87 -1.71 0.41
CA LEU A 226 -27.94 -1.04 1.17
C LEU A 226 -29.31 -1.73 1.01
N GLY A 227 -29.45 -2.68 0.10
CA GLY A 227 -30.71 -3.38 -0.15
C GLY A 227 -31.78 -2.48 -0.81
N ASP A 228 -31.37 -1.42 -1.51
CA ASP A 228 -32.27 -0.45 -2.13
C ASP A 228 -32.19 -0.48 -3.67
N PRO A 229 -32.89 -1.44 -4.32
CA PRO A 229 -32.88 -1.53 -5.77
C PRO A 229 -33.69 -0.41 -6.45
N ALA A 230 -34.48 0.37 -5.72
CA ALA A 230 -35.18 1.54 -6.23
C ALA A 230 -34.23 2.74 -6.30
N GLY A 231 -33.49 3.03 -5.22
CA GLY A 231 -32.45 4.07 -5.22
C GLY A 231 -31.36 3.82 -6.25
N ALA A 232 -30.98 2.56 -6.49
CA ALA A 232 -30.06 2.22 -7.57
C ALA A 232 -30.60 2.60 -8.97
N ARG A 233 -31.91 2.54 -9.18
CA ARG A 233 -32.54 3.02 -10.43
C ARG A 233 -32.44 4.55 -10.51
N ASP A 234 -32.68 5.25 -9.41
CA ASP A 234 -32.60 6.71 -9.38
C ASP A 234 -31.18 7.19 -9.75
N VAL A 235 -30.15 6.46 -9.33
CA VAL A 235 -28.75 6.69 -9.75
C VAL A 235 -28.60 6.58 -11.28
N TYR A 236 -29.14 5.53 -11.90
CA TYR A 236 -29.10 5.37 -13.36
C TYR A 236 -29.90 6.44 -14.09
N GLU A 237 -31.10 6.78 -13.60
CA GLU A 237 -31.94 7.83 -14.20
C GLU A 237 -31.25 9.19 -14.20
N GLY A 238 -30.59 9.56 -13.10
CA GLY A 238 -29.76 10.75 -13.04
C GLY A 238 -28.58 10.69 -14.01
N ALA A 239 -27.95 9.52 -14.17
CA ALA A 239 -26.84 9.33 -15.08
C ALA A 239 -27.25 9.45 -16.56
N TYR A 240 -28.41 8.91 -16.97
CA TYR A 240 -28.90 8.96 -18.35
C TYR A 240 -29.09 10.39 -18.89
N VAL A 241 -29.45 11.35 -18.03
CA VAL A 241 -29.59 12.76 -18.41
C VAL A 241 -28.23 13.38 -18.74
N SER A 242 -27.20 13.01 -17.97
CA SER A 242 -25.86 13.61 -18.08
C SER A 242 -24.90 12.86 -19.02
N ALA A 243 -25.15 11.58 -19.26
CA ALA A 243 -24.24 10.63 -19.92
C ALA A 243 -24.99 9.77 -20.94
N SER A 244 -25.82 10.39 -21.78
CA SER A 244 -26.69 9.67 -22.71
C SER A 244 -25.92 8.86 -23.75
N GLY A 245 -24.69 9.25 -24.08
CA GLY A 245 -23.82 8.51 -25.01
C GLY A 245 -23.02 7.38 -24.35
N ASN A 246 -23.08 7.23 -23.02
CA ASN A 246 -22.19 6.35 -22.29
C ASN A 246 -22.78 4.94 -22.24
N ALA A 247 -22.31 4.06 -23.13
CA ALA A 247 -22.78 2.69 -23.23
C ALA A 247 -22.71 1.91 -21.90
N LEU A 248 -21.69 2.15 -21.07
CA LEU A 248 -21.52 1.43 -19.79
C LEU A 248 -22.64 1.75 -18.79
N VAL A 249 -23.16 2.97 -18.80
CA VAL A 249 -24.28 3.38 -17.93
C VAL A 249 -25.56 2.65 -18.36
N TRP A 250 -25.81 2.56 -19.67
CA TRP A 250 -26.95 1.84 -20.22
C TRP A 250 -26.86 0.33 -19.98
N GLU A 251 -25.70 -0.28 -20.25
CA GLU A 251 -25.45 -1.70 -19.99
C GLU A 251 -25.62 -2.04 -18.51
N GLY A 252 -25.10 -1.20 -17.61
CA GLY A 252 -25.26 -1.35 -16.16
C GLY A 252 -26.72 -1.31 -15.72
N GLY A 253 -27.50 -0.33 -16.20
CA GLY A 253 -28.91 -0.21 -15.85
C GLY A 253 -29.77 -1.34 -16.42
N ILE A 254 -29.50 -1.79 -17.66
CA ILE A 254 -30.15 -2.96 -18.25
C ILE A 254 -29.82 -4.21 -17.43
N HIS A 255 -28.55 -4.39 -17.05
CA HIS A 255 -28.13 -5.51 -16.21
C HIS A 255 -28.85 -5.49 -14.86
N HIS A 256 -28.92 -4.33 -14.20
CA HIS A 256 -29.63 -4.14 -12.93
C HIS A 256 -31.09 -4.58 -13.03
N GLU A 257 -31.86 -4.06 -13.99
CA GLU A 257 -33.27 -4.44 -14.15
C GLU A 257 -33.46 -5.92 -14.52
N ARG A 258 -32.50 -6.51 -15.23
CA ARG A 258 -32.52 -7.94 -15.60
C ARG A 258 -32.29 -8.86 -14.41
N THR A 259 -31.45 -8.48 -13.44
CA THR A 259 -31.09 -9.32 -12.29
C THR A 259 -32.01 -9.14 -11.08
N ARG A 260 -33.00 -8.24 -11.16
CA ARG A 260 -33.97 -8.01 -10.08
C ARG A 260 -34.81 -9.25 -9.73
N GLY A 261 -34.43 -9.92 -8.66
CA GLY A 261 -35.12 -11.11 -8.15
C GLY A 261 -36.51 -10.83 -7.57
N ASP A 262 -36.78 -9.59 -7.15
CA ASP A 262 -38.05 -9.18 -6.55
C ASP A 262 -39.19 -8.98 -7.58
N LEU A 263 -38.85 -8.89 -8.86
CA LEU A 263 -39.82 -8.64 -9.94
C LEU A 263 -40.26 -9.94 -10.62
N SER A 264 -41.44 -9.93 -11.22
CA SER A 264 -41.85 -11.01 -12.14
C SER A 264 -41.03 -10.97 -13.44
N ALA A 265 -40.89 -12.11 -14.11
CA ALA A 265 -40.19 -12.18 -15.40
C ALA A 265 -40.81 -11.23 -16.45
N LYS A 266 -42.14 -11.08 -16.44
CA LYS A 266 -42.87 -10.16 -17.32
C LYS A 266 -42.52 -8.70 -17.04
N GLU A 267 -42.43 -8.34 -15.77
CA GLU A 267 -42.10 -6.96 -15.36
C GLU A 267 -40.64 -6.63 -15.68
N ARG A 268 -39.70 -7.56 -15.45
CA ARG A 268 -38.30 -7.41 -15.86
C ARG A 268 -38.19 -7.18 -17.37
N LEU A 269 -38.85 -8.02 -18.18
CA LEU A 269 -38.83 -7.88 -19.63
C LEU A 269 -39.38 -6.52 -20.06
N ARG A 270 -40.51 -6.09 -19.50
CA ARG A 270 -41.11 -4.78 -19.79
C ARG A 270 -40.12 -3.63 -19.52
N ARG A 271 -39.43 -3.65 -18.39
CA ARG A 271 -38.47 -2.61 -18.00
C ARG A 271 -37.23 -2.61 -18.88
N VAL A 272 -36.68 -3.79 -19.15
CA VAL A 272 -35.52 -3.93 -20.04
C VAL A 272 -35.86 -3.46 -21.45
N THR A 273 -37.01 -3.84 -22.01
CA THR A 273 -37.45 -3.36 -23.33
C THR A 273 -37.59 -1.84 -23.35
N ALA A 274 -38.20 -1.24 -22.33
CA ALA A 274 -38.33 0.22 -22.24
C ALA A 274 -36.97 0.94 -22.18
N LEU A 275 -35.98 0.39 -21.48
CA LEU A 275 -34.62 0.94 -21.43
C LEU A 275 -33.90 0.82 -22.78
N VAL A 276 -34.03 -0.33 -23.46
CA VAL A 276 -33.45 -0.54 -24.80
C VAL A 276 -34.07 0.41 -25.82
N ASP A 277 -35.39 0.55 -25.82
CA ASP A 277 -36.09 1.48 -26.72
C ASP A 277 -35.64 2.92 -26.50
N ARG A 278 -35.45 3.33 -25.23
CA ARG A 278 -34.95 4.66 -24.87
C ARG A 278 -33.49 4.87 -25.30
N CYS A 279 -32.63 3.87 -25.11
CA CYS A 279 -31.23 3.90 -25.53
C CYS A 279 -31.09 4.02 -27.05
N CYS A 280 -31.90 3.27 -27.82
CA CYS A 280 -31.83 3.24 -29.28
C CYS A 280 -32.64 4.37 -29.96
N GLY A 281 -33.71 4.86 -29.32
CA GLY A 281 -34.61 5.87 -29.88
C GLY A 281 -34.05 7.30 -29.89
N GLY A 282 -32.98 7.58 -29.13
CA GLY A 282 -32.35 8.91 -29.04
C GLY A 282 -31.57 9.37 -30.29
N GLY A 283 -31.35 8.49 -31.29
CA GLY A 283 -30.57 8.80 -32.50
C GLY A 283 -31.38 9.23 -33.73
N GLY A 284 -32.71 9.33 -33.64
CA GLY A 284 -33.61 9.49 -34.80
C GLY A 284 -34.18 10.90 -35.03
N GLY A 285 -33.48 11.96 -34.62
CA GLY A 285 -34.01 13.34 -34.67
C GLY A 285 -33.07 14.35 -35.33
N GLY A 286 -32.70 14.15 -36.60
CA GLY A 286 -31.87 15.13 -37.32
C GLY A 286 -31.56 14.70 -38.75
N GLY A 287 -32.53 14.80 -39.65
CA GLY A 287 -32.33 14.49 -41.07
C GLY A 287 -33.64 14.44 -41.84
N GLY A 288 -34.39 15.52 -41.82
CA GLY A 288 -35.65 15.66 -42.55
C GLY A 288 -36.08 17.12 -42.59
N GLY A 289 -35.51 17.86 -43.52
CA GLY A 289 -35.78 19.28 -43.80
C GLY A 289 -34.90 19.76 -44.94
#